data_AF-A0A351ANR1-F1
#
_entry.id   AF-A0A351ANR1-F1
#
_cell.length_a   1.000
_cell.length_b   1.000
_cell.length_c   1.000
_cell.angle_alpha   90.00
_cell.angle_beta   90.00
_cell.angle_gamma   90.00
#
_symmetry.space_group_name_H-M   'P 1'
#
loop_
_entity.id
_entity.type
_entity.pdbx_description
1 polymer ?
#
loop_
_entity_poly.entity_id
_entity_poly.type
_entity_poly.pdbx_seq_one_letter_code
_entity_poly.pdbx_strand_id
1 'polypeptide(L)'
;MDDVTSGYNIATSLTLDPQFNMMLGFSETEVREMIRYYQGVGALHADEDALIAEMKPWYDGYCFSTESLNTDPKMYNTDMVSYYIRNYISHGEAPEEMLDRNTATDYNKLDKLIRLDKLDGDRKSVLLEVAQNGFTLGEVQPSFPAHRLIEPDMFKSLLYYYGLLTISGTRGVNTILSIPNNNVRRQFYEYLVIEYNKILQVNMSKLSETFDSAALDGDWRPMMEYICRQYHDTTSVRSLIEGERNIQGF
;
A
#
# COMPACT_ATOMS: atom_id res chain seq x y z
N MET A 1 -17.28 7.26 6.63
CA MET A 1 -17.38 8.39 5.67
C MET A 1 -18.80 8.92 5.83
N ASP A 2 -18.99 9.86 6.75
CA ASP A 2 -20.33 10.10 7.33
C ASP A 2 -21.11 11.18 6.57
N ASP A 3 -20.42 11.98 5.76
CA ASP A 3 -21.01 13.13 5.05
C ASP A 3 -21.78 12.78 3.78
N VAL A 4 -21.72 11.53 3.30
CA VAL A 4 -22.30 11.19 1.98
C VAL A 4 -23.81 10.91 2.07
N THR A 5 -24.33 10.62 3.27
CA THR A 5 -25.78 10.52 3.54
C THR A 5 -26.06 10.78 5.01
N SER A 6 -27.02 11.66 5.33
CA SER A 6 -27.39 12.05 6.71
C SER A 6 -27.91 10.91 7.60
N GLY A 7 -27.94 9.67 7.11
CA GLY A 7 -28.36 8.46 7.83
C GLY A 7 -27.24 7.62 8.42
N TYR A 8 -25.96 7.91 8.14
CA TYR A 8 -24.83 7.06 8.60
C TYR A 8 -24.36 7.34 10.03
N ASN A 9 -24.83 8.41 10.68
CA ASN A 9 -24.54 8.68 12.10
C ASN A 9 -25.15 7.65 13.07
N ILE A 10 -25.92 6.67 12.57
CA ILE A 10 -26.56 5.59 13.33
C ILE A 10 -25.86 4.23 13.02
N ALA A 11 -24.86 4.21 12.12
CA ALA A 11 -24.15 2.99 11.76
C ALA A 11 -23.12 2.63 12.84
N THR A 12 -23.15 1.37 13.30
CA THR A 12 -22.11 0.83 14.18
C THR A 12 -20.87 0.49 13.35
N SER A 13 -19.72 1.08 13.70
CA SER A 13 -18.44 0.74 13.07
C SER A 13 -17.95 -0.63 13.57
N LEU A 14 -18.04 -1.64 12.71
CA LEU A 14 -17.61 -3.02 13.03
C LEU A 14 -16.16 -3.32 12.63
N THR A 15 -15.54 -2.49 11.78
CA THR A 15 -14.21 -2.79 11.21
C THR A 15 -13.12 -3.00 12.27
N LEU A 16 -13.17 -2.26 13.37
CA LEU A 16 -12.19 -2.34 14.46
C LEU A 16 -12.60 -3.35 15.55
N ASP A 17 -13.81 -3.90 15.48
CA ASP A 17 -14.31 -4.86 16.45
C ASP A 17 -13.59 -6.22 16.22
N PRO A 18 -12.86 -6.74 17.23
CA PRO A 18 -12.12 -7.98 17.09
C PRO A 18 -13.00 -9.18 16.70
N GLN A 19 -14.30 -9.17 17.02
CA GLN A 19 -15.23 -10.25 16.64
C GLN A 19 -15.39 -10.39 15.12
N PHE A 20 -15.12 -9.32 14.37
CA PHE A 20 -15.27 -9.28 12.92
C PHE A 20 -13.93 -9.31 12.17
N ASN A 21 -12.80 -9.36 12.88
CA ASN A 21 -11.46 -9.33 12.28
C ASN A 21 -11.26 -10.45 11.24
N MET A 22 -11.74 -11.67 11.52
CA MET A 22 -11.66 -12.80 10.60
C MET A 22 -12.69 -12.77 9.45
N MET A 23 -13.66 -11.85 9.45
CA MET A 23 -14.66 -11.74 8.38
C MET A 23 -14.20 -10.87 7.21
N LEU A 24 -13.07 -10.16 7.38
CA LEU A 24 -12.58 -9.15 6.42
C LEU A 24 -11.51 -9.70 5.46
N GLY A 25 -11.23 -11.01 5.50
CA GLY A 25 -10.28 -11.67 4.62
C GLY A 25 -10.38 -13.19 4.73
N PHE A 26 -9.45 -13.90 4.11
CA PHE A 26 -9.29 -15.34 4.34
C PHE A 26 -8.20 -15.59 5.38
N SER A 27 -8.47 -16.44 6.35
CA SER A 27 -7.44 -17.05 7.18
C SER A 27 -6.60 -18.03 6.35
N GLU A 28 -5.37 -18.33 6.79
CA GLU A 28 -4.54 -19.34 6.11
C GLU A 28 -5.25 -20.71 6.02
N THR A 29 -6.04 -21.06 7.04
CA THR A 29 -6.86 -22.27 7.04
C THR A 29 -7.86 -22.28 5.89
N GLU A 30 -8.61 -21.21 5.68
CA GLU A 30 -9.58 -21.09 4.58
C GLU A 30 -8.89 -21.12 3.20
N VAL A 31 -7.71 -20.49 3.07
CA VAL A 31 -6.92 -20.56 1.83
C VAL A 31 -6.48 -22.01 1.56
N ARG A 32 -6.02 -22.74 2.57
CA ARG A 32 -5.65 -24.16 2.45
C ARG A 32 -6.85 -25.04 2.11
N GLU A 33 -8.01 -24.80 2.73
CA GLU A 33 -9.25 -25.51 2.40
C GLU A 33 -9.65 -25.28 0.94
N MET A 34 -9.52 -24.06 0.44
CA MET A 34 -9.78 -23.73 -0.96
C MET A 34 -8.82 -24.47 -1.91
N ILE A 35 -7.52 -24.52 -1.59
CA ILE A 35 -6.52 -25.28 -2.35
C ILE A 35 -6.90 -26.77 -2.40
N ARG A 36 -7.19 -27.37 -1.24
CA ARG A 36 -7.57 -28.79 -1.12
C ARG A 36 -8.84 -29.12 -1.89
N TYR A 37 -9.82 -28.21 -1.89
CA TYR A 37 -11.03 -28.37 -2.67
C TYR A 37 -10.71 -28.51 -4.17
N TYR A 38 -9.90 -27.60 -4.72
CA TYR A 38 -9.55 -27.63 -6.14
C TYR A 38 -8.61 -28.80 -6.51
N GLN A 39 -7.75 -29.24 -5.58
CA GLN A 39 -6.99 -30.47 -5.74
C GLN A 39 -7.92 -31.71 -5.78
N GLY A 40 -8.92 -31.76 -4.89
CA GLY A 40 -9.86 -32.88 -4.77
C GLY A 40 -10.73 -33.09 -6.00
N VAL A 41 -11.06 -32.02 -6.74
CA VAL A 41 -11.79 -32.09 -8.01
C VAL A 41 -10.86 -32.21 -9.24
N GLY A 42 -9.54 -32.29 -9.02
CA GLY A 42 -8.55 -32.42 -10.09
C GLY A 42 -8.32 -31.17 -10.92
N ALA A 43 -8.67 -29.99 -10.41
CA ALA A 43 -8.47 -28.70 -11.08
C ALA A 43 -7.13 -28.03 -10.74
N LEU A 44 -6.48 -28.45 -9.65
CA LEU A 44 -5.21 -27.90 -9.17
C LEU A 44 -4.21 -29.01 -8.87
N HIS A 45 -3.01 -28.92 -9.47
CA HIS A 45 -1.95 -29.93 -9.34
C HIS A 45 -0.64 -29.29 -8.88
N ALA A 46 -0.65 -28.74 -7.68
CA ALA A 46 0.53 -28.13 -7.06
C ALA A 46 0.56 -28.48 -5.56
N ASP A 47 1.75 -28.37 -4.96
CA ASP A 47 1.96 -28.59 -3.53
C ASP A 47 1.31 -27.46 -2.71
N GLU A 48 0.49 -27.83 -1.72
CA GLU A 48 -0.25 -26.85 -0.90
C GLU A 48 0.69 -25.89 -0.17
N ASP A 49 1.76 -26.41 0.44
CA ASP A 49 2.69 -25.59 1.23
C ASP A 49 3.50 -24.64 0.34
N ALA A 50 3.87 -25.08 -0.86
CA ALA A 50 4.50 -24.22 -1.85
C ALA A 50 3.59 -23.05 -2.28
N LEU A 51 2.31 -23.31 -2.57
CA LEU A 51 1.36 -22.26 -2.94
C LEU A 51 1.15 -21.26 -1.79
N ILE A 52 1.03 -21.73 -0.56
CA ILE A 52 0.92 -20.86 0.62
C ILE A 52 2.18 -20.03 0.80
N ALA A 53 3.37 -20.64 0.71
CA ALA A 53 4.64 -19.93 0.84
C ALA A 53 4.82 -18.83 -0.20
N GLU A 54 4.33 -19.05 -1.43
CA GLU A 54 4.36 -18.06 -2.51
C GLU A 54 3.33 -16.92 -2.28
N MET A 55 2.10 -17.25 -1.89
CA MET A 55 1.05 -16.25 -1.66
C MET A 55 1.28 -15.39 -0.40
N LYS A 56 1.83 -15.97 0.66
CA LYS A 56 1.94 -15.33 1.98
C LYS A 56 2.62 -13.95 1.96
N PRO A 57 3.83 -13.76 1.39
CA PRO A 57 4.46 -12.43 1.35
C PRO A 57 3.71 -11.42 0.47
N TRP A 58 2.82 -11.88 -0.41
CA TRP A 58 2.08 -11.04 -1.34
C TRP A 58 0.69 -10.65 -0.85
N TYR A 59 -0.03 -11.55 -0.18
CA TYR A 59 -1.46 -11.36 0.07
C TYR A 59 -1.88 -11.46 1.54
N ASP A 60 -1.04 -12.03 2.42
CA ASP A 60 -1.28 -12.11 3.87
C ASP A 60 -0.91 -10.79 4.59
N GLY A 61 -1.09 -10.73 5.91
CA GLY A 61 -0.50 -9.70 6.76
C GLY A 61 -1.50 -8.70 7.33
N TYR A 62 -2.78 -8.79 6.96
CA TYR A 62 -3.82 -7.89 7.46
C TYR A 62 -4.26 -8.24 8.88
N CYS A 63 -4.55 -7.21 9.66
CA CYS A 63 -5.11 -7.27 11.00
C CYS A 63 -5.84 -5.96 11.27
N PHE A 64 -7.11 -6.07 11.64
CA PHE A 64 -8.04 -4.95 11.64
C PHE A 64 -8.35 -4.45 13.05
N SER A 65 -7.98 -5.19 14.09
CA SER A 65 -8.12 -4.77 15.49
C SER A 65 -6.81 -4.94 16.26
N THR A 66 -6.51 -4.01 17.17
CA THR A 66 -5.36 -4.12 18.08
C THR A 66 -5.53 -5.31 19.03
N GLU A 67 -6.75 -5.64 19.42
CA GLU A 67 -7.05 -6.79 20.28
C GLU A 67 -6.78 -8.12 19.56
N SER A 68 -7.00 -8.16 18.24
CA SER A 68 -6.72 -9.32 17.39
C SER A 68 -5.25 -9.57 17.10
N LEU A 69 -4.34 -8.66 17.47
CA LEU A 69 -2.90 -8.76 17.13
C LEU A 69 -2.25 -10.07 17.59
N ASN A 70 -2.68 -10.59 18.74
CA ASN A 70 -2.12 -11.79 19.38
C ASN A 70 -3.12 -12.95 19.50
N THR A 71 -4.37 -12.77 19.09
CA THR A 71 -5.41 -13.79 19.23
C THR A 71 -5.75 -14.45 17.90
N ASP A 72 -5.75 -13.68 16.81
CA ASP A 72 -6.24 -14.12 15.52
C ASP A 72 -5.07 -14.26 14.52
N PRO A 73 -5.20 -15.17 13.53
CA PRO A 73 -4.24 -15.19 12.43
C PRO A 73 -4.32 -13.91 11.61
N LYS A 74 -3.28 -13.64 10.82
CA LYS A 74 -3.33 -12.59 9.79
C LYS A 74 -4.24 -13.01 8.65
N MET A 75 -4.87 -12.02 8.05
CA MET A 75 -5.85 -12.20 7.00
C MET A 75 -5.21 -11.99 5.63
N TYR A 76 -5.57 -12.85 4.70
CA TYR A 76 -5.26 -12.74 3.28
C TYR A 76 -6.30 -11.89 2.56
N ASN A 77 -5.85 -11.10 1.59
CA ASN A 77 -6.74 -10.41 0.65
C ASN A 77 -7.49 -11.43 -0.23
N THR A 78 -8.82 -11.44 -0.16
CA THR A 78 -9.69 -12.43 -0.83
C THR A 78 -9.61 -12.38 -2.34
N ASP A 79 -9.57 -11.17 -2.90
CA ASP A 79 -9.55 -10.96 -4.35
C ASP A 79 -8.22 -11.46 -4.91
N MET A 80 -7.14 -11.23 -4.18
CA MET A 80 -5.81 -11.61 -4.63
C MET A 80 -5.52 -13.09 -4.51
N VAL A 81 -6.00 -13.74 -3.45
CA VAL A 81 -6.00 -15.21 -3.36
C VAL A 81 -6.82 -15.81 -4.51
N SER A 82 -8.02 -15.26 -4.79
CA SER A 82 -8.89 -15.74 -5.87
C SER A 82 -8.24 -15.58 -7.24
N TYR A 83 -7.58 -14.44 -7.49
CA TYR A 83 -6.81 -14.16 -8.69
C TYR A 83 -5.70 -15.21 -8.90
N TYR A 84 -4.91 -15.46 -7.85
CA TYR A 84 -3.79 -16.39 -7.90
C TYR A 84 -4.24 -17.83 -8.16
N ILE A 85 -5.24 -18.32 -7.40
CA ILE A 85 -5.77 -19.68 -7.55
C ILE A 85 -6.39 -19.86 -8.93
N ARG A 86 -7.15 -18.86 -9.43
CA ARG A 86 -7.71 -18.88 -10.78
C ARG A 86 -6.62 -19.01 -11.85
N ASN A 87 -5.49 -18.33 -11.69
CA ASN A 87 -4.39 -18.43 -12.65
C ASN A 87 -3.80 -19.84 -12.68
N TYR A 88 -3.54 -20.41 -11.51
CA TYR A 88 -3.03 -21.78 -11.38
C TYR A 88 -3.99 -22.81 -11.99
N ILE A 89 -5.29 -22.68 -11.77
CA ILE A 89 -6.30 -23.57 -12.36
C ILE A 89 -6.32 -23.44 -13.90
N SER A 90 -6.12 -22.23 -14.43
CA SER A 90 -6.24 -21.97 -15.87
C SER A 90 -4.98 -22.33 -16.66
N HIS A 91 -3.80 -22.10 -16.07
CA HIS A 91 -2.50 -22.16 -16.77
C HIS A 91 -1.54 -23.18 -16.17
N GLY A 92 -1.82 -23.71 -14.96
CA GLY A 92 -0.94 -24.63 -14.25
C GLY A 92 0.20 -23.96 -13.49
N GLU A 93 0.24 -22.63 -13.46
CA GLU A 93 1.33 -21.85 -12.86
C GLU A 93 0.83 -20.57 -12.17
N ALA A 94 1.70 -19.98 -11.34
CA ALA A 94 1.45 -18.68 -10.72
C ALA A 94 1.31 -17.58 -11.77
N PRO A 95 0.56 -16.51 -11.47
CA PRO A 95 0.52 -15.36 -12.36
C PRO A 95 1.91 -14.71 -12.43
N GLU A 96 2.39 -14.43 -13.65
CA GLU A 96 3.64 -13.69 -13.86
C GLU A 96 3.61 -12.31 -13.17
N GLU A 97 2.44 -11.66 -13.22
CA GLU A 97 2.15 -10.41 -12.53
C GLU A 97 1.35 -10.70 -11.25
N MET A 98 1.97 -10.56 -10.08
CA MET A 98 1.35 -10.82 -8.77
C MET A 98 0.31 -9.76 -8.35
N LEU A 99 0.04 -8.77 -9.21
CA LEU A 99 -1.00 -7.77 -9.03
C LEU A 99 -2.16 -8.00 -10.01
N ASP A 100 -3.39 -8.04 -9.52
CA ASP A 100 -4.54 -7.97 -10.42
C ASP A 100 -4.71 -6.53 -10.90
N ARG A 101 -4.73 -6.34 -12.22
CA ARG A 101 -5.01 -5.02 -12.82
C ARG A 101 -6.39 -4.48 -12.43
N ASN A 102 -7.32 -5.34 -12.04
CA ASN A 102 -8.65 -4.91 -11.60
C ASN A 102 -8.63 -4.25 -10.21
N THR A 103 -7.74 -4.66 -9.29
CA THR A 103 -7.60 -4.03 -7.97
C THR A 103 -6.92 -2.66 -8.06
N ALA A 104 -6.17 -2.40 -9.13
CA ALA A 104 -5.61 -1.07 -9.42
C ALA A 104 -6.70 0.00 -9.70
N THR A 105 -7.95 -0.38 -9.98
CA THR A 105 -9.01 0.58 -10.33
C THR A 105 -9.52 1.38 -9.11
N ASP A 106 -9.46 0.82 -7.91
CA ASP A 106 -9.74 1.56 -6.66
C ASP A 106 -8.69 2.64 -6.38
N TYR A 107 -7.51 2.52 -7.00
CA TYR A 107 -6.45 3.51 -6.97
C TYR A 107 -6.81 4.82 -7.66
N ASN A 108 -7.56 4.77 -8.78
CA ASN A 108 -8.05 5.99 -9.43
C ASN A 108 -9.00 6.79 -8.53
N LYS A 109 -9.62 6.15 -7.53
CA LYS A 109 -10.42 6.83 -6.50
C LYS A 109 -9.52 7.45 -5.45
N LEU A 110 -8.45 6.76 -5.03
CA LEU A 110 -7.44 7.29 -4.11
C LEU A 110 -6.71 8.51 -4.71
N ASP A 111 -6.26 8.41 -5.96
CA ASP A 111 -5.66 9.52 -6.71
C ASP A 111 -6.61 10.73 -6.77
N LYS A 112 -7.90 10.52 -7.05
CA LYS A 112 -8.92 11.58 -7.03
C LYS A 112 -9.14 12.17 -5.64
N LEU A 113 -9.23 11.34 -4.60
CA LEU A 113 -9.45 11.76 -3.20
C LEU A 113 -8.26 12.50 -2.61
N ILE A 114 -7.05 12.08 -2.96
CA ILE A 114 -5.83 12.76 -2.55
C ILE A 114 -5.67 14.09 -3.29
N ARG A 115 -6.03 14.13 -4.58
CA ARG A 115 -5.98 15.34 -5.43
C ARG A 115 -7.03 16.40 -5.11
N LEU A 116 -8.06 16.08 -4.32
CA LEU A 116 -9.24 16.92 -4.18
C LEU A 116 -9.03 18.34 -3.60
N ASP A 117 -7.82 18.79 -3.20
CA ASP A 117 -7.43 20.21 -3.32
C ASP A 117 -5.98 20.55 -2.88
N LYS A 118 -4.95 20.02 -3.56
CA LYS A 118 -3.51 20.13 -3.20
C LYS A 118 -3.15 19.36 -1.94
N LEU A 119 -2.25 18.40 -2.10
CA LEU A 119 -1.49 17.80 -1.00
C LEU A 119 -0.70 18.89 -0.26
N ASP A 120 -1.34 19.54 0.71
CA ASP A 120 -0.67 20.36 1.71
C ASP A 120 0.30 19.47 2.50
N GLY A 121 1.41 20.05 2.96
CA GLY A 121 2.63 19.32 3.36
C GLY A 121 2.42 18.14 4.31
N ASP A 122 1.38 18.22 5.14
CA ASP A 122 1.00 17.27 6.17
C ASP A 122 0.55 15.89 5.66
N ARG A 123 0.01 15.80 4.43
CA ARG A 123 -0.36 14.49 3.84
C ARG A 123 0.81 13.86 3.09
N LYS A 124 1.66 14.68 2.47
CA LYS A 124 2.91 14.19 1.83
C LYS A 124 3.87 13.64 2.88
N SER A 125 3.94 14.27 4.05
CA SER A 125 4.79 13.79 5.14
C SER A 125 4.34 12.41 5.63
N VAL A 126 3.03 12.14 5.76
CA VAL A 126 2.53 10.79 6.12
C VAL A 126 2.92 9.75 5.06
N LEU A 127 2.74 10.06 3.78
CA LEU A 127 3.12 9.14 2.70
C LEU A 127 4.64 8.87 2.69
N LEU A 128 5.44 9.90 2.89
CA LEU A 128 6.89 9.80 2.98
C LEU A 128 7.34 9.01 4.21
N GLU A 129 6.72 9.23 5.36
CA GLU A 129 6.99 8.49 6.60
C GLU A 129 6.74 6.99 6.39
N VAL A 130 5.58 6.64 5.82
CA VAL A 130 5.25 5.24 5.49
C VAL A 130 6.22 4.66 4.47
N ALA A 131 6.60 5.43 3.43
CA ALA A 131 7.56 4.98 2.43
C ALA A 131 8.95 4.69 3.03
N GLN A 132 9.41 5.55 3.93
CA GLN A 132 10.75 5.50 4.52
C GLN A 132 10.85 4.46 5.63
N ASN A 133 9.86 4.45 6.53
CA ASN A 133 9.91 3.63 7.74
C ASN A 133 9.17 2.30 7.57
N GLY A 134 8.31 2.16 6.56
CA GLY A 134 7.38 1.04 6.40
C GLY A 134 6.17 1.10 7.33
N PHE A 135 6.10 2.10 8.23
CA PHE A 135 5.01 2.30 9.17
C PHE A 135 4.83 3.77 9.53
N THR A 136 3.68 4.10 10.11
CA THR A 136 3.36 5.36 10.77
C THR A 136 2.72 5.07 12.12
N LEU A 137 2.86 6.00 13.07
CA LEU A 137 2.02 5.97 14.26
C LEU A 137 0.72 6.73 14.06
N GLY A 138 -0.36 6.24 14.63
CA GLY A 138 -1.63 6.93 14.71
C GLY A 138 -2.75 5.99 15.16
N GLU A 139 -3.85 6.54 15.65
CA GLU A 139 -5.06 5.76 15.92
C GLU A 139 -5.98 5.77 14.70
N VAL A 140 -6.62 4.63 14.43
CA VAL A 140 -7.65 4.53 13.41
C VAL A 140 -8.94 5.10 13.98
N GLN A 141 -9.42 6.19 13.40
CA GLN A 141 -10.70 6.77 13.79
C GLN A 141 -11.85 5.95 13.19
N PRO A 142 -12.87 5.55 13.99
CA PRO A 142 -14.03 4.80 13.51
C PRO A 142 -14.78 5.53 12.38
N SER A 143 -14.85 6.86 12.47
CA SER A 143 -15.46 7.67 11.43
C SER A 143 -14.93 9.11 11.45
N PHE A 144 -15.05 9.78 10.31
CA PHE A 144 -14.66 11.18 10.15
C PHE A 144 -15.37 11.80 8.93
N PRO A 145 -15.67 13.11 8.99
CA PRO A 145 -16.26 13.83 7.87
C PRO A 145 -15.22 14.13 6.78
N ALA A 146 -15.68 14.32 5.54
CA ALA A 146 -14.80 14.42 4.38
C ALA A 146 -13.87 15.65 4.45
N HIS A 147 -14.34 16.75 5.02
CA HIS A 147 -13.55 17.98 5.13
C HIS A 147 -12.35 17.86 6.10
N ARG A 148 -12.37 16.88 7.03
CA ARG A 148 -11.23 16.61 7.94
C ARG A 148 -10.16 15.71 7.33
N LEU A 149 -10.34 15.24 6.08
CA LEU A 149 -9.35 14.44 5.36
C LEU A 149 -7.99 15.13 5.17
N ILE A 150 -7.95 16.47 5.32
CA ILE A 150 -6.70 17.23 5.30
C ILE A 150 -5.80 16.96 6.51
N GLU A 151 -6.37 16.48 7.61
CA GLU A 151 -5.64 16.21 8.85
C GLU A 151 -4.85 14.89 8.75
N PRO A 152 -3.57 14.85 9.18
CA PRO A 152 -2.72 13.66 9.11
C PRO A 152 -3.37 12.38 9.64
N ASP A 153 -4.00 12.44 10.81
CA ASP A 153 -4.54 11.22 11.45
C ASP A 153 -5.81 10.71 10.75
N MET A 154 -6.62 11.60 10.18
CA MET A 154 -7.76 11.19 9.34
C MET A 154 -7.26 10.57 8.04
N PHE A 155 -6.18 11.12 7.48
CA PHE A 155 -5.54 10.57 6.29
C PHE A 155 -4.95 9.17 6.56
N LYS A 156 -4.28 8.95 7.69
CA LYS A 156 -3.81 7.61 8.11
C LYS A 156 -4.98 6.62 8.26
N SER A 157 -6.08 7.07 8.87
CA SER A 157 -7.30 6.26 8.98
C SER A 157 -7.90 5.93 7.61
N LEU A 158 -7.89 6.87 6.67
CA LEU A 158 -8.32 6.64 5.30
C LEU A 158 -7.44 5.58 4.61
N LEU A 159 -6.11 5.68 4.71
CA LEU A 159 -5.19 4.68 4.17
C LEU A 159 -5.46 3.28 4.74
N TYR A 160 -5.78 3.19 6.03
CA TYR A 160 -6.19 1.94 6.67
C TYR A 160 -7.50 1.40 6.08
N TYR A 161 -8.54 2.21 5.92
CA TYR A 161 -9.82 1.76 5.34
C TYR A 161 -9.71 1.38 3.85
N TYR A 162 -8.73 1.91 3.13
CA TYR A 162 -8.39 1.45 1.77
C TYR A 162 -7.58 0.16 1.74
N GLY A 163 -7.21 -0.41 2.89
CA GLY A 163 -6.34 -1.58 2.96
C GLY A 163 -4.89 -1.30 2.54
N LEU A 164 -4.48 -0.03 2.49
CA LEU A 164 -3.09 0.37 2.22
C LEU A 164 -2.21 0.30 3.47
N LEU A 165 -2.84 0.43 4.64
CA LEU A 165 -2.22 0.22 5.93
C LEU A 165 -3.02 -0.80 6.73
N THR A 166 -2.35 -1.49 7.64
CA THR A 166 -2.94 -2.44 8.58
C THR A 166 -2.38 -2.22 9.98
N ILE A 167 -3.09 -2.69 11.00
CA ILE A 167 -2.58 -2.68 12.38
C ILE A 167 -1.53 -3.77 12.51
N SER A 168 -0.30 -3.39 12.86
CA SER A 168 0.82 -4.35 13.05
C SER A 168 1.40 -4.35 14.45
N GLY A 169 0.94 -3.47 15.33
CA GLY A 169 1.42 -3.40 16.70
C GLY A 169 0.89 -2.18 17.43
N THR A 170 1.35 -2.01 18.66
CA THR A 170 1.08 -0.83 19.49
C THR A 170 2.39 -0.30 20.08
N ARG A 171 2.45 1.02 20.30
CA ARG A 171 3.55 1.70 20.98
C ARG A 171 2.99 2.70 21.98
N GLY A 172 2.86 2.27 23.23
CA GLY A 172 2.15 3.02 24.26
C GLY A 172 0.67 3.12 23.90
N VAL A 173 0.15 4.35 23.84
CA VAL A 173 -1.24 4.61 23.41
C VAL A 173 -1.43 4.56 21.89
N ASN A 174 -0.34 4.67 21.12
CA ASN A 174 -0.44 4.75 19.66
C ASN A 174 -0.51 3.37 19.01
N THR A 175 -1.31 3.25 17.96
CA THR A 175 -1.28 2.08 17.07
C THR A 175 -0.17 2.24 16.03
N ILE A 176 0.51 1.14 15.71
CA ILE A 176 1.48 1.06 14.62
C ILE A 176 0.73 0.60 13.37
N LEU A 177 0.66 1.48 12.37
CA LEU A 177 0.05 1.21 11.08
C LEU A 177 1.14 0.97 10.04
N SER A 178 1.16 -0.19 9.39
CA SER A 178 2.19 -0.56 8.42
C SER A 178 1.61 -1.12 7.13
N ILE A 179 2.45 -1.21 6.10
CA ILE A 179 2.09 -1.84 4.83
C ILE A 179 2.00 -3.37 5.05
N PRO A 180 0.85 -4.01 4.75
CA PRO A 180 0.60 -5.42 5.09
C PRO A 180 1.49 -6.40 4.34
N ASN A 181 1.73 -6.17 3.04
CA ASN A 181 2.39 -7.13 2.15
C ASN A 181 2.98 -6.49 0.89
N ASN A 182 3.60 -7.33 0.04
CA ASN A 182 4.22 -6.89 -1.21
C ASN A 182 3.23 -6.34 -2.23
N ASN A 183 1.99 -6.86 -2.27
CA ASN A 183 0.97 -6.36 -3.17
C ASN A 183 0.68 -4.87 -2.90
N VAL A 184 0.41 -4.52 -1.63
CA VAL A 184 0.18 -3.13 -1.24
C VAL A 184 1.45 -2.30 -1.33
N ARG A 185 2.61 -2.86 -0.95
CA ARG A 185 3.90 -2.16 -1.05
C ARG A 185 4.18 -1.70 -2.47
N ARG A 186 4.01 -2.59 -3.44
CA ARG A 186 4.23 -2.29 -4.86
C ARG A 186 3.29 -1.18 -5.33
N GLN A 187 2.00 -1.28 -5.01
CA GLN A 187 1.02 -0.23 -5.33
C GLN A 187 1.39 1.13 -4.72
N PHE A 188 1.83 1.13 -3.46
CA PHE A 188 2.25 2.35 -2.75
C PHE A 188 3.46 3.01 -3.44
N TYR A 189 4.46 2.22 -3.85
CA TYR A 189 5.63 2.75 -4.57
C TYR A 189 5.32 3.20 -6.00
N GLU A 190 4.51 2.44 -6.74
CA GLU A 190 4.07 2.83 -8.10
C GLU A 190 3.41 4.21 -8.09
N TYR A 191 2.58 4.47 -7.08
CA TYR A 191 2.02 5.80 -6.88
C TYR A 191 3.05 6.88 -6.60
N LEU A 192 3.96 6.65 -5.65
CA LEU A 192 4.98 7.64 -5.32
C LEU A 192 5.79 7.98 -6.57
N VAL A 193 6.16 6.99 -7.37
CA VAL A 193 6.85 7.21 -8.65
C VAL A 193 6.01 8.08 -9.59
N ILE A 194 4.71 7.80 -9.76
CA ILE A 194 3.81 8.62 -10.59
C ILE A 194 3.74 10.07 -10.09
N GLU A 195 3.55 10.29 -8.78
CA GLU A 195 3.47 11.65 -8.22
C GLU A 195 4.80 12.40 -8.30
N TYR A 196 5.91 11.72 -8.03
CA TYR A 196 7.24 12.32 -8.14
C TYR A 196 7.56 12.68 -9.57
N ASN A 197 7.21 11.85 -10.56
CA ASN A 197 7.43 12.15 -11.98
C ASN A 197 6.67 13.40 -12.46
N LYS A 198 5.57 13.79 -11.80
CA LYS A 198 4.88 15.06 -12.10
C LYS A 198 5.64 16.28 -11.60
N ILE A 199 6.42 16.12 -10.54
CA ILE A 199 7.17 17.22 -9.89
C ILE A 199 8.60 17.30 -10.44
N LEU A 200 9.21 16.14 -10.69
CA LEU A 200 10.58 15.98 -11.13
C LEU A 200 10.57 15.14 -12.41
N GLN A 201 10.94 15.75 -13.54
CA GLN A 201 11.11 15.04 -14.80
C GLN A 201 12.45 14.28 -14.82
N VAL A 202 12.63 13.32 -13.91
CA VAL A 202 13.76 12.41 -13.97
C VAL A 202 13.54 11.46 -15.14
N ASN A 203 14.54 11.35 -16.02
CA ASN A 203 14.48 10.41 -17.14
C ASN A 203 14.74 8.98 -16.63
N MET A 204 13.66 8.31 -16.21
CA MET A 204 13.71 6.95 -15.66
C MET A 204 14.28 5.92 -16.66
N SER A 205 14.09 6.11 -17.96
CA SER A 205 14.70 5.25 -18.98
C SER A 205 16.23 5.32 -18.92
N LYS A 206 16.79 6.53 -18.76
CA LYS A 206 18.25 6.69 -18.63
C LYS A 206 18.78 6.09 -17.34
N LEU A 207 18.03 6.20 -16.24
CA LEU A 207 18.40 5.54 -14.99
C LEU A 207 18.43 4.02 -15.15
N SER A 208 17.41 3.43 -15.79
CA SER A 208 17.32 1.99 -16.06
C SER A 208 18.52 1.49 -16.87
N GLU A 209 18.87 2.18 -17.97
CA GLU A 209 20.04 1.81 -18.79
C GLU A 209 21.35 1.79 -17.96
N THR A 210 21.54 2.79 -17.10
CA THR A 210 22.73 2.86 -16.24
C THR A 210 22.70 1.82 -15.12
N PHE A 211 21.52 1.43 -14.66
CA PHE A 211 21.33 0.39 -13.65
C PHE A 211 21.66 -0.99 -14.22
N ASP A 212 21.19 -1.30 -15.43
CA ASP A 212 21.49 -2.58 -16.10
C ASP A 212 23.00 -2.76 -16.31
N SER A 213 23.67 -1.70 -16.78
CA SER A 213 25.14 -1.69 -16.95
C SER A 213 25.87 -1.90 -15.61
N ALA A 214 25.35 -1.33 -14.52
CA ALA A 214 25.91 -1.52 -13.19
C ALA A 214 25.67 -2.94 -12.65
N ALA A 215 24.48 -3.50 -12.86
CA ALA A 215 24.07 -4.80 -12.32
C ALA A 215 24.67 -5.99 -13.10
N LEU A 216 24.77 -5.88 -14.43
CA LEU A 216 25.24 -6.95 -15.31
C LEU A 216 26.75 -6.88 -15.55
N ASP A 217 27.27 -5.68 -15.81
CA ASP A 217 28.67 -5.48 -16.23
C ASP A 217 29.56 -4.91 -15.11
N GLY A 218 28.97 -4.54 -13.96
CA GLY A 218 29.68 -3.95 -12.82
C GLY A 218 30.10 -2.49 -13.03
N ASP A 219 29.66 -1.83 -14.11
CA ASP A 219 29.99 -0.43 -14.39
C ASP A 219 29.06 0.52 -13.63
N TRP A 220 29.38 0.76 -12.35
CA TRP A 220 28.58 1.58 -11.45
C TRP A 220 28.74 3.10 -11.65
N ARG A 221 29.79 3.55 -12.34
CA ARG A 221 30.13 4.97 -12.44
C ARG A 221 29.05 5.78 -13.18
N PRO A 222 28.53 5.35 -14.35
CA PRO A 222 27.46 6.06 -15.05
C PRO A 222 26.18 6.23 -14.22
N MET A 223 25.83 5.21 -13.44
CA MET A 223 24.66 5.24 -12.55
C MET A 223 24.85 6.30 -11.46
N MET A 224 25.99 6.28 -10.77
CA MET A 224 26.28 7.24 -9.70
C MET A 224 26.35 8.67 -10.22
N GLU A 225 27.00 8.91 -11.36
CA GLU A 225 27.06 10.25 -11.97
C GLU A 225 25.67 10.75 -12.35
N TYR A 226 24.81 9.88 -12.89
CA TYR A 226 23.43 10.23 -13.22
C TYR A 226 22.63 10.60 -11.97
N ILE A 227 22.69 9.77 -10.90
CA ILE A 227 22.01 10.05 -9.62
C ILE A 227 22.51 11.35 -9.01
N CYS A 228 23.82 11.57 -8.93
CA CYS A 228 24.41 12.79 -8.39
C CYS A 228 23.97 14.04 -9.18
N ARG A 229 23.95 13.96 -10.52
CA ARG A 229 23.50 15.06 -11.37
C ARG A 229 22.01 15.37 -11.14
N GLN A 230 21.15 14.36 -11.17
CA GLN A 230 19.72 14.56 -10.92
C GLN A 230 19.46 15.11 -9.51
N TYR A 231 20.20 14.65 -8.50
CA TYR A 231 20.12 15.17 -7.15
C TYR A 231 20.54 16.66 -7.07
N HIS A 232 21.66 17.03 -7.70
CA HIS A 232 22.13 18.41 -7.77
C HIS A 232 21.11 19.33 -8.45
N ASP A 233 20.61 18.92 -9.62
CA ASP A 233 19.64 19.71 -10.40
C ASP A 233 18.31 19.88 -9.64
N THR A 234 17.88 18.84 -8.93
CA THR A 234 16.66 18.86 -8.11
C THR A 234 16.82 19.74 -6.86
N THR A 235 17.99 19.73 -6.21
CA THR A 235 18.26 20.55 -5.01
C THR A 235 18.35 22.03 -5.38
N SER A 236 18.84 22.33 -6.58
CA SER A 236 18.90 23.70 -7.13
C SER A 236 17.50 24.31 -7.30
N VAL A 237 16.53 23.51 -7.75
CA VAL A 237 15.11 23.94 -7.85
C VAL A 237 14.47 24.12 -6.47
N ARG A 238 14.82 23.26 -5.50
CA ARG A 238 14.32 23.36 -4.12
C ARG A 238 14.79 24.65 -3.42
N SER A 239 16.06 25.03 -3.61
CA SER A 239 16.59 26.32 -3.13
C SER A 239 15.94 27.54 -3.80
N LEU A 240 15.54 27.44 -5.07
CA LEU A 240 14.80 28.51 -5.76
C LEU A 240 13.38 28.69 -5.17
N ILE A 241 12.66 27.59 -4.91
CA ILE A 241 11.31 27.61 -4.33
C ILE A 241 11.31 28.10 -2.86
N GLU A 242 12.32 27.73 -2.07
CA GLU A 242 12.49 28.26 -0.70
C GLU A 242 12.99 29.71 -0.70
N GLY A 243 13.78 30.11 -1.70
CA GLY A 243 14.22 31.49 -1.90
C GLY A 243 13.09 32.46 -2.25
N GLU A 244 12.13 32.05 -3.10
CA GLU A 244 10.95 32.87 -3.43
C GLU A 244 9.99 33.07 -2.24
N ARG A 245 9.87 32.07 -1.35
CA ARG A 245 9.07 32.18 -0.11
C ARG A 245 9.58 33.29 0.83
N ASN A 246 10.89 33.55 0.84
CA ASN A 246 11.47 34.62 1.66
C ASN A 246 11.25 36.03 1.08
N ILE A 247 10.92 36.15 -0.20
CA ILE A 247 10.71 37.45 -0.87
C ILE A 247 9.23 37.86 -0.85
N GLN A 248 8.28 36.92 -0.73
CA GLN A 248 6.85 37.22 -0.61
C GLN A 248 6.37 37.51 0.83
N GLY A 249 7.28 37.49 1.81
CA GLY A 249 7.02 37.78 3.22
C GLY A 249 7.37 39.21 3.67
N PHE A 250 7.52 40.16 2.74
CA PHE A 250 7.71 41.59 3.00
C PHE A 250 6.65 42.43 2.26
#